data_AF-A0AAI9TMF7-F1
#
_entry.id   AF-A0AAI9TMF7-F1
#
_cell.length_a   1.000
_cell.length_b   1.000
_cell.length_c   1.000
_cell.angle_alpha   90.00
_cell.angle_beta   90.00
_cell.angle_gamma   90.00
#
_symmetry.space_group_name_H-M   'P 1'
#
loop_
_entity.id
_entity.type
_entity.pdbx_description
1 polymer ?
#
loop_
_entity_poly.entity_id
_entity_poly.type
_entity_poly.pdbx_seq_one_letter_code
_entity_poly.pdbx_strand_id
1 'polypeptide(L)'
;MKSISLIIAALAVGAFADLHTQGVCIDTPAKDVGVYNKAATEKACAAYKSRNTGSNQWDTCPDCTLLNEKDLLYYCESKGKHIGGDELNYYCTQNGAGDSVAW
;
A
#
# COMPACT_ATOMS: atom_id res chain seq x y z
N MET A 1 28.30 -3.81 -47.45
CA MET A 1 27.97 -2.97 -46.28
C MET A 1 27.05 -3.78 -45.40
N LYS A 2 27.50 -4.21 -44.21
CA LYS A 2 26.76 -5.11 -43.31
C LYS A 2 26.16 -4.25 -42.21
N SER A 3 24.84 -4.03 -42.26
CA SER A 3 24.12 -3.29 -41.20
C SER A 3 24.14 -4.10 -39.92
N ILE A 4 24.76 -3.56 -38.88
CA ILE A 4 24.74 -4.10 -37.53
C ILE A 4 23.50 -3.49 -36.85
N SER A 5 22.48 -4.30 -36.61
CA SER A 5 21.32 -3.88 -35.82
C SER A 5 21.70 -3.85 -34.34
N LEU A 6 21.76 -2.65 -33.76
CA LEU A 6 21.91 -2.44 -32.32
C LEU A 6 20.56 -2.67 -31.65
N ILE A 7 20.39 -3.82 -31.00
CA ILE A 7 19.26 -4.05 -30.08
C ILE A 7 19.60 -3.33 -28.79
N ILE A 8 18.97 -2.18 -28.56
CA ILE A 8 19.06 -1.45 -27.29
C ILE A 8 18.07 -2.10 -26.33
N ALA A 9 18.57 -2.96 -25.44
CA ALA A 9 17.78 -3.46 -24.33
C ALA A 9 17.65 -2.35 -23.27
N ALA A 10 16.48 -1.71 -23.18
CA ALA A 10 16.17 -0.77 -22.12
C ALA A 10 16.01 -1.54 -20.81
N LEU A 11 17.01 -1.44 -19.93
CA LEU A 11 16.92 -1.89 -18.54
C LEU A 11 15.97 -0.95 -17.81
N ALA A 12 14.70 -1.33 -17.68
CA ALA A 12 13.78 -0.64 -16.78
C ALA A 12 14.24 -0.91 -15.34
N VAL A 13 15.01 0.02 -14.77
CA VAL A 13 15.23 0.12 -13.32
C VAL A 13 13.91 0.57 -12.70
N GLY A 14 13.03 -0.39 -12.42
CA GLY A 14 11.82 -0.13 -11.66
C GLY A 14 12.20 0.22 -10.23
N ALA A 15 11.63 1.31 -9.69
CA ALA A 15 11.58 1.48 -8.25
C ALA A 15 10.74 0.32 -7.71
N PHE A 16 11.37 -0.59 -6.98
CA PHE A 16 10.63 -1.56 -6.20
C PHE A 16 10.08 -0.79 -5.00
N ALA A 17 8.81 -0.39 -5.07
CA ALA A 17 8.09 -0.06 -3.85
C ALA A 17 8.15 -1.31 -2.93
N ASP A 18 8.32 -1.11 -1.63
CA ASP A 18 8.10 -2.20 -0.68
C ASP A 18 6.60 -2.51 -0.71
N LEU A 19 6.26 -3.66 -1.29
CA LEU A 19 4.89 -4.07 -1.56
C LEU A 19 4.48 -5.15 -0.57
N HIS A 20 3.39 -4.87 0.10
CA HIS A 20 2.86 -5.63 1.22
C HIS A 20 1.54 -6.28 0.86
N THR A 21 1.23 -7.35 1.57
CA THR A 21 -0.07 -8.03 1.45
C THR A 21 -1.12 -7.44 2.38
N GLN A 22 -0.70 -6.84 3.50
CA GLN A 22 -1.60 -6.34 4.52
C GLN A 22 -1.15 -4.97 5.02
N GLY A 23 -2.11 -4.20 5.55
CA GLY A 23 -1.84 -2.89 6.12
C GLY A 23 -2.89 -2.45 7.15
N VAL A 24 -2.42 -1.74 8.17
CA VAL A 24 -3.24 -1.09 9.21
C VAL A 24 -2.77 0.33 9.49
N CYS A 25 -3.67 1.17 9.98
CA CYS A 25 -3.34 2.49 10.49
C CYS A 25 -3.17 2.47 12.01
N ILE A 26 -2.24 3.27 12.51
CA ILE A 26 -1.97 3.38 13.95
C ILE A 26 -1.87 4.85 14.39
N ASP A 27 -2.27 5.13 15.63
CA ASP A 27 -1.94 6.36 16.33
C ASP A 27 -0.60 6.20 17.07
N THR A 28 0.12 7.30 17.22
CA THR A 28 1.44 7.34 17.86
C THR A 28 1.43 8.28 19.07
N PRO A 29 0.70 7.95 20.16
CA PRO A 29 0.51 8.85 21.31
C PRO A 29 1.81 9.14 22.09
N ALA A 30 2.83 8.29 21.93
CA ALA A 30 4.15 8.47 22.48
C ALA A 30 5.19 7.83 21.55
N LYS A 31 6.46 8.16 21.77
CA LYS A 31 7.57 7.53 21.05
C LYS A 31 7.53 6.02 21.24
N ASP A 32 7.66 5.29 20.12
CA ASP A 32 7.69 3.81 20.06
C ASP A 32 6.39 3.13 20.56
N VAL A 33 5.28 3.87 20.67
CA VAL A 33 3.96 3.32 21.01
C VAL A 33 3.02 3.46 19.82
N GLY A 34 2.61 2.32 19.25
CA GLY A 34 1.57 2.25 18.21
C GLY A 34 0.24 1.75 18.79
N VAL A 35 -0.83 2.49 18.56
CA VAL A 35 -2.20 2.10 18.95
C VAL A 35 -3.03 1.92 17.70
N TYR A 36 -3.67 0.77 17.55
CA TYR A 36 -4.49 0.48 16.37
C TYR A 36 -5.62 1.51 16.18
N ASN A 37 -5.73 2.06 14.97
CA ASN A 37 -6.77 3.00 14.58
C ASN A 37 -7.70 2.37 13.53
N LYS A 38 -8.82 1.81 14.01
CA LYS A 38 -9.82 1.14 13.16
C LYS A 38 -10.41 2.08 12.11
N ALA A 39 -10.89 3.25 12.52
CA ALA A 39 -11.59 4.17 11.63
C ALA A 39 -10.70 4.64 10.48
N ALA A 40 -9.42 4.93 10.74
CA ALA A 40 -8.47 5.25 9.69
C ALA A 40 -8.18 4.04 8.79
N THR A 41 -8.05 2.84 9.36
CA THR A 41 -7.79 1.62 8.58
C THR A 41 -8.91 1.31 7.59
N GLU A 42 -10.17 1.42 8.02
CA GLU A 42 -11.33 1.20 7.14
C GLU A 42 -11.35 2.17 5.97
N LYS A 43 -11.10 3.46 6.24
CA LYS A 43 -11.08 4.50 5.21
C LYS A 43 -9.88 4.36 4.26
N ALA A 44 -8.71 4.04 4.79
CA ALA A 44 -7.52 3.79 3.99
C ALA A 44 -7.73 2.59 3.05
N CYS A 45 -8.32 1.50 3.54
CA CYS A 45 -8.60 0.34 2.69
C CYS A 45 -9.63 0.64 1.60
N ALA A 46 -10.68 1.41 1.92
CA ALA A 46 -11.63 1.88 0.92
C ALA A 46 -10.96 2.74 -0.16
N ALA A 47 -10.03 3.63 0.23
CA ALA A 47 -9.25 4.44 -0.70
C ALA A 47 -8.41 3.57 -1.64
N TYR A 48 -7.66 2.59 -1.10
CA TYR A 48 -6.90 1.62 -1.89
C TYR A 48 -7.77 0.84 -2.87
N LYS A 49 -8.93 0.35 -2.42
CA LYS A 49 -9.86 -0.39 -3.29
C LYS A 49 -10.35 0.45 -4.47
N SER A 50 -10.51 1.76 -4.26
CA SER A 50 -10.91 2.71 -5.31
C SER A 50 -9.74 3.26 -6.14
N ARG A 51 -8.50 2.90 -5.82
CA ARG A 51 -7.30 3.50 -6.39
C ARG A 51 -7.10 3.11 -7.85
N ASN A 52 -6.80 4.12 -8.68
CA ASN A 52 -6.44 3.98 -10.09
C ASN A 52 -5.64 5.23 -10.53
N THR A 53 -4.35 5.28 -10.20
CA THR A 53 -3.51 6.49 -10.34
C THR A 53 -2.43 6.39 -11.42
N GLY A 54 -2.31 5.25 -12.09
CA GLY A 54 -1.19 4.96 -12.98
C GLY A 54 -1.14 3.49 -13.38
N SER A 55 0.04 3.04 -13.76
CA SER A 55 0.26 1.71 -14.35
C SER A 55 1.21 0.82 -13.53
N ASN A 56 1.71 1.29 -12.38
CA ASN A 56 2.51 0.47 -11.47
C ASN A 56 1.63 -0.45 -10.63
N GLN A 57 2.23 -1.45 -9.97
CA GLN A 57 1.49 -2.40 -9.16
C GLN A 57 0.69 -1.71 -8.03
N TRP A 58 1.29 -0.76 -7.32
CA TRP A 58 0.63 0.02 -6.25
C TRP A 58 -0.31 1.12 -6.76
N ASP A 59 -0.38 1.38 -8.06
CA ASP A 59 -1.30 2.38 -8.62
C ASP A 59 -2.75 1.91 -8.69
N THR A 60 -2.97 0.61 -8.47
CA THR A 60 -4.30 -0.02 -8.41
C THR A 60 -4.33 -0.99 -7.25
N CYS A 61 -5.52 -1.28 -6.71
CA CYS A 61 -5.70 -2.42 -5.82
C CYS A 61 -7.05 -3.12 -6.08
N PRO A 62 -7.16 -3.85 -7.22
CA PRO A 62 -8.40 -4.48 -7.62
C PRO A 62 -8.85 -5.58 -6.64
N ASP A 63 -7.92 -6.16 -5.89
CA ASP A 63 -8.18 -7.23 -4.92
C ASP A 63 -8.21 -6.75 -3.46
N CYS A 64 -7.97 -5.45 -3.19
CA CYS A 64 -8.01 -4.93 -1.82
C CYS A 64 -9.35 -5.22 -1.17
N THR A 65 -9.30 -5.73 0.06
CA THR A 65 -10.49 -6.08 0.84
C THR A 65 -10.23 -5.76 2.30
N LEU A 66 -11.21 -5.13 2.96
CA LEU A 66 -11.18 -4.96 4.39
C LEU A 66 -11.55 -6.30 5.04
N LEU A 67 -10.61 -6.89 5.77
CA LEU A 67 -10.82 -8.11 6.55
C LEU A 67 -10.74 -7.78 8.04
N ASN A 68 -11.10 -8.75 8.88
CA ASN A 68 -10.92 -8.64 10.31
C ASN A 68 -10.59 -9.98 10.98
N GLU A 69 -9.92 -9.89 12.13
CA GLU A 69 -9.78 -10.99 13.07
C GLU A 69 -10.74 -10.81 14.24
N LYS A 70 -11.77 -11.67 14.32
CA LYS A 70 -12.73 -11.73 15.43
C LYS A 70 -13.38 -10.38 15.77
N ASP A 71 -13.60 -9.53 14.78
CA ASP A 71 -14.11 -8.15 14.94
C ASP A 71 -13.27 -7.24 15.85
N LEU A 72 -12.00 -7.59 16.11
CA LEU A 72 -11.08 -6.82 16.95
C LEU A 72 -10.06 -6.04 16.13
N LEU A 73 -9.45 -6.69 15.15
CA LEU A 73 -8.43 -6.11 14.28
C LEU A 73 -8.94 -6.11 12.85
N TYR A 74 -9.27 -4.93 12.30
CA TYR A 74 -9.56 -4.78 10.89
C TYR A 74 -8.29 -4.35 10.16
N TYR A 75 -8.04 -4.92 8.99
CA TYR A 75 -6.87 -4.64 8.18
C TYR A 75 -7.23 -4.69 6.70
N CYS A 76 -6.48 -3.96 5.89
CA CYS A 76 -6.62 -4.06 4.45
C CYS A 76 -5.76 -5.22 3.95
N GLU A 77 -6.32 -6.12 3.17
CA GLU A 77 -5.59 -7.21 2.52
C GLU A 77 -5.62 -7.06 1.00
N SER A 78 -4.46 -7.27 0.36
CA SER A 78 -4.27 -7.51 -1.07
C SER A 78 -3.36 -8.73 -1.26
N LYS A 79 -3.91 -9.82 -1.81
CA LYS A 79 -3.13 -11.02 -2.12
C LYS A 79 -2.14 -10.78 -3.26
N GLY A 80 -2.46 -9.83 -4.13
CA GLY A 80 -1.64 -9.37 -5.25
C GLY A 80 -0.53 -8.41 -4.86
N LYS A 81 -0.27 -8.15 -3.57
CA LYS A 81 0.77 -7.24 -3.08
C LYS A 81 0.67 -5.83 -3.67
N HIS A 82 -0.49 -5.21 -3.55
CA HIS A 82 -0.72 -3.86 -4.07
C HIS A 82 -0.51 -2.75 -3.01
N ILE A 83 -0.25 -3.10 -1.75
CA ILE A 83 -0.11 -2.12 -0.66
C ILE A 83 1.33 -1.60 -0.59
N GLY A 84 1.58 -0.38 -1.06
CA GLY A 84 2.85 0.33 -0.86
C GLY A 84 2.93 1.03 0.49
N GLY A 85 4.08 0.96 1.18
CA GLY A 85 4.27 1.56 2.50
C GLY A 85 3.99 3.07 2.58
N ASP A 86 4.59 3.86 1.67
CA ASP A 86 4.41 5.32 1.64
C ASP A 86 2.95 5.70 1.32
N GLU A 87 2.33 5.01 0.36
CA GLU A 87 0.91 5.20 0.03
C GLU A 87 -0.03 4.85 1.20
N LEU A 88 0.26 3.80 1.96
CA LEU A 88 -0.54 3.42 3.12
C LEU A 88 -0.43 4.49 4.20
N ASN A 89 0.78 4.96 4.48
CA ASN A 89 1.00 6.05 5.42
C ASN A 89 0.24 7.31 4.99
N TYR A 90 0.27 7.67 3.71
CA TYR A 90 -0.49 8.79 3.16
C TYR A 90 -1.99 8.67 3.46
N TYR A 91 -2.62 7.54 3.15
CA TYR A 91 -4.05 7.39 3.42
C TYR A 91 -4.37 7.31 4.92
N CYS A 92 -3.53 6.68 5.73
CA CYS A 92 -3.71 6.63 7.18
C CYS A 92 -3.67 8.03 7.80
N THR A 93 -2.65 8.82 7.47
CA THR A 93 -2.47 10.18 8.00
C THR A 93 -3.55 11.14 7.49
N GLN A 94 -3.96 11.03 6.23
CA GLN A 94 -5.12 11.78 5.72
C GLN A 94 -6.42 11.48 6.48
N ASN A 95 -6.55 10.28 7.06
CA ASN A 95 -7.70 9.86 7.83
C ASN A 95 -7.52 10.01 9.35
N GLY A 96 -6.48 10.74 9.78
CA GLY A 96 -6.28 11.16 11.17
C GLY A 96 -5.46 10.19 12.03
N ALA A 97 -4.85 9.16 11.44
CA ALA A 97 -3.88 8.32 12.14
C ALA A 97 -2.51 9.01 12.21
N GLY A 98 -1.67 8.56 13.15
CA GLY A 98 -0.30 9.05 13.30
C GLY A 98 0.70 8.39 12.34
N ASP A 99 0.45 7.13 11.96
CA ASP A 99 1.32 6.33 11.10
C ASP A 99 0.56 5.12 10.51
N SER A 100 1.28 4.23 9.84
CA SER A 100 0.80 2.96 9.28
C SER A 100 1.80 1.83 9.50
N VAL A 101 1.30 0.59 9.45
CA VAL A 101 2.14 -0.62 9.47
C VAL A 101 1.68 -1.54 8.33
N ALA A 102 2.63 -2.07 7.55
CA ALA A 102 2.37 -2.95 6.42
C ALA A 102 3.29 -4.18 6.42
N TRP A 103 2.79 -5.32 5.93
CA TRP A 103 3.55 -6.58 5.81
C TRP A 103 3.11 -7.48 4.64
#